data_AF-A0A1N7MVY2-F1
#
_entry.id   AF-A0A1N7MVY2-F1
#
_cell.length_a   1.000
_cell.length_b   1.000
_cell.length_c   1.000
_cell.angle_alpha   90.00
_cell.angle_beta   90.00
_cell.angle_gamma   90.00
#
_symmetry.space_group_name_H-M   'P 1'
#
loop_
_entity.id
_entity.type
_entity.pdbx_description
1 polymer ?
#
loop_
_entity_poly.entity_id
_entity_poly.type
_entity_poly.pdbx_seq_one_letter_code
_entity_poly.pdbx_strand_id
1 'polypeptide(L)'
;MSRIDLRVFNKRGNVAVLWVASLPVFALLFAFIGTLVIIWMTHSASQVAADAASLAATKKLDVWVRQAMSEEMSEGAFPVTDAEKKEFMNRVISRHEQGLQEVVRKYVKKHGGDDHGVITVGKHSRIEVNARSSFQSLFLEEHFRDQYIYGAGSGPDRYYLDWLPEGREVRY
;
A
#
# COMPACT_ATOMS: atom_id res chain seq x y z
N MET A 1 23.38 -54.13 -39.11
CA MET A 1 23.16 -53.05 -38.11
C MET A 1 23.55 -51.74 -38.75
N SER A 2 22.56 -50.86 -38.98
CA SER A 2 22.72 -49.66 -39.82
C SER A 2 23.40 -48.54 -39.04
N ARG A 3 24.22 -47.71 -39.71
CA ARG A 3 24.86 -46.51 -39.14
C ARG A 3 23.86 -45.48 -38.58
N ILE A 4 22.57 -45.65 -38.88
CA ILE A 4 21.47 -44.81 -38.40
C ILE A 4 21.16 -45.10 -36.92
N ASP A 5 21.24 -46.35 -36.47
CA ASP A 5 20.94 -46.74 -35.09
C ASP A 5 21.98 -46.17 -34.10
N LEU A 6 23.25 -46.09 -34.51
CA LEU A 6 24.33 -45.51 -33.70
C LEU A 6 24.19 -43.99 -33.46
N ARG A 7 23.52 -43.25 -34.36
CA ARG A 7 23.23 -41.81 -34.16
C ARG A 7 22.07 -41.59 -33.20
N VAL A 8 21.04 -42.42 -33.25
CA VAL A 8 19.87 -42.32 -32.36
C VAL A 8 20.22 -42.72 -30.91
N PHE A 9 21.18 -43.63 -30.73
CA PHE A 9 21.63 -44.09 -29.41
C PHE A 9 22.82 -43.35 -28.79
N ASN A 10 23.24 -42.20 -29.33
CA ASN A 10 24.24 -41.36 -28.65
C ASN A 10 23.59 -40.60 -27.46
N LYS A 11 23.35 -41.34 -26.36
CA LYS A 11 22.69 -40.86 -25.13
C LYS A 11 23.29 -39.56 -24.60
N ARG A 12 24.61 -39.38 -24.72
CA ARG A 12 25.31 -38.17 -24.25
C ARG A 12 24.99 -36.94 -25.12
N GLY A 13 24.86 -37.12 -26.43
CA GLY A 13 24.47 -36.05 -27.36
C GLY A 13 23.01 -35.62 -27.20
N ASN A 14 22.08 -36.57 -27.05
CA ASN A 14 20.67 -36.26 -26.82
C ASN A 14 20.44 -35.56 -25.47
N VAL A 15 21.16 -35.97 -24.42
CA VAL A 15 21.09 -35.29 -23.11
C VAL A 15 21.64 -33.86 -23.22
N ALA A 16 22.76 -33.64 -23.91
CA ALA A 16 23.31 -32.30 -24.10
C ALA A 16 22.37 -31.38 -24.89
N VAL A 17 21.76 -31.86 -25.98
CA VAL A 17 20.77 -31.08 -26.75
C VAL A 17 19.53 -30.79 -25.93
N LEU A 18 19.05 -31.74 -25.11
CA LEU A 18 17.91 -31.53 -24.22
C LEU A 18 18.22 -30.49 -23.13
N TRP A 19 19.43 -30.47 -22.59
CA TRP A 19 19.88 -29.43 -21.66
C TRP A 19 19.97 -28.06 -22.33
N VAL A 20 20.60 -27.98 -23.50
CA VAL A 20 20.75 -26.71 -24.24
C VAL A 20 19.38 -26.15 -24.66
N ALA A 21 18.43 -27.00 -25.05
CA ALA A 21 17.08 -26.59 -25.40
C ALA A 21 16.22 -26.21 -24.18
N SER A 22 16.46 -26.83 -23.02
CA SER A 22 15.68 -26.56 -21.80
C SER A 22 16.18 -25.35 -21.03
N LEU A 23 17.46 -24.99 -21.12
CA LEU A 23 18.04 -23.84 -20.43
C LEU A 23 17.31 -22.51 -20.69
N PRO A 24 16.95 -22.12 -21.93
CA PRO A 24 16.16 -20.92 -22.19
C PRO A 24 14.77 -20.96 -21.54
N VAL A 25 14.14 -22.13 -21.54
CA VAL A 25 12.82 -22.31 -20.91
C VAL A 25 12.91 -22.13 -19.40
N PHE A 26 13.95 -22.71 -18.77
CA PHE A 26 14.22 -22.50 -17.36
C PHE A 26 14.55 -21.04 -17.06
N ALA A 27 15.36 -20.37 -17.87
CA ALA A 27 15.69 -18.97 -17.69
C ALA A 27 14.45 -18.07 -17.72
N LEU A 28 13.53 -18.30 -18.66
CA LEU A 28 12.24 -17.59 -18.71
C LEU A 28 11.38 -17.86 -17.47
N LEU A 29 11.33 -19.11 -17.03
CA LEU A 29 10.57 -19.49 -15.84
C LEU A 29 11.15 -18.87 -14.56
N PHE A 30 12.48 -18.84 -14.42
CA PHE A 30 13.15 -18.16 -13.32
C PHE A 30 12.93 -16.64 -13.35
N ALA A 31 13.00 -16.01 -14.53
CA ALA A 31 12.70 -14.60 -14.67
C ALA A 31 11.25 -14.30 -14.23
N PHE A 32 10.29 -15.13 -14.66
CA PHE A 32 8.89 -15.01 -14.28
C PHE A 32 8.69 -15.14 -12.76
N ILE A 33 9.23 -16.20 -12.13
CA ILE A 33 9.14 -16.39 -10.69
C ILE A 33 9.82 -15.22 -9.94
N GLY A 34 10.99 -14.79 -10.41
CA GLY A 34 11.70 -13.64 -9.84
C GLY A 34 10.85 -12.37 -9.84
N THR A 35 10.18 -12.08 -10.96
CA THR A 35 9.28 -10.91 -11.04
C THR A 35 8.10 -11.02 -10.07
N LEU A 36 7.49 -12.19 -9.92
CA LEU A 36 6.39 -12.41 -8.97
C LEU A 36 6.84 -12.19 -7.51
N VAL A 37 8.03 -12.67 -7.16
CA VAL A 37 8.61 -12.47 -5.83
C VAL A 37 8.82 -10.98 -5.55
N ILE A 38 9.35 -10.22 -6.50
CA ILE A 38 9.53 -8.77 -6.34
C ILE A 38 8.18 -8.07 -6.16
N ILE A 39 7.18 -8.41 -7.00
CA ILE A 39 5.82 -7.84 -6.88
C ILE A 39 5.26 -8.10 -5.48
N TRP A 40 5.39 -9.33 -4.98
CA TRP A 40 4.90 -9.70 -3.65
C TRP A 40 5.64 -8.96 -2.52
N MET A 41 6.97 -8.82 -2.62
CA MET A 41 7.76 -8.03 -1.66
C MET A 41 7.35 -6.55 -1.66
N THR A 42 7.19 -5.94 -2.83
CA THR A 42 6.75 -4.54 -2.95
C THR A 42 5.34 -4.36 -2.41
N HIS A 43 4.42 -5.29 -2.68
CA HIS A 43 3.07 -5.28 -2.10
C HIS A 43 3.12 -5.38 -0.57
N SER A 44 3.90 -6.32 -0.03
CA SER A 44 4.07 -6.47 1.42
C SER A 44 4.65 -5.21 2.07
N ALA A 45 5.63 -4.56 1.44
CA ALA A 45 6.20 -3.31 1.93
C ALA A 45 5.16 -2.17 1.90
N SER A 46 4.41 -2.06 0.80
CA SER A 46 3.32 -1.07 0.65
C SER A 46 2.24 -1.25 1.72
N GLN A 47 1.86 -2.49 2.01
CA GLN A 47 0.88 -2.82 3.03
C GLN A 47 1.35 -2.45 4.43
N VAL A 48 2.59 -2.81 4.79
CA VAL A 48 3.20 -2.41 6.07
C VAL A 48 3.29 -0.88 6.19
N ALA A 49 3.64 -0.20 5.09
CA ALA A 49 3.68 1.26 5.05
C ALA A 49 2.29 1.88 5.30
N ALA A 50 1.26 1.34 4.67
CA ALA A 50 -0.12 1.77 4.85
C ALA A 50 -0.66 1.50 6.26
N ASP A 51 -0.36 0.34 6.85
CA ASP A 51 -0.74 0.01 8.23
C ASP A 51 -0.08 0.94 9.24
N ALA A 52 1.23 1.18 9.09
CA ALA A 52 1.96 2.09 9.95
C ALA A 52 1.45 3.53 9.82
N ALA A 53 1.16 3.97 8.60
CA ALA A 53 0.66 5.31 8.33
C ALA A 53 -0.77 5.52 8.83
N SER A 54 -1.68 4.56 8.63
CA SER A 54 -3.05 4.62 9.14
C SER A 54 -3.10 4.63 10.67
N LEU A 55 -2.22 3.86 11.34
CA LEU A 55 -2.07 3.90 12.79
C LEU A 55 -1.54 5.27 13.27
N ALA A 56 -0.52 5.81 12.60
CA ALA A 56 0.05 7.12 12.94
C ALA A 56 -0.94 8.26 12.73
N ALA A 57 -1.67 8.23 11.61
CA ALA A 57 -2.75 9.15 11.28
C ALA A 57 -3.83 9.12 12.37
N THR A 58 -4.28 7.93 12.75
CA THR A 58 -5.31 7.76 13.79
C THR A 58 -4.85 8.31 15.14
N LYS A 59 -3.60 8.02 15.54
CA LYS A 59 -3.03 8.56 16.79
C LYS A 59 -2.92 10.08 16.77
N LYS A 60 -2.61 10.69 15.63
CA LYS A 60 -2.52 12.15 15.51
C LYS A 60 -3.89 12.80 15.53
N LEU A 61 -4.85 12.21 14.82
CA LEU A 61 -6.23 12.66 14.84
C LEU A 61 -6.83 12.54 16.25
N ASP A 62 -6.53 11.47 17.00
CA ASP A 62 -6.94 11.30 18.39
C ASP A 62 -6.51 12.50 19.27
N VAL A 63 -5.29 13.02 19.06
CA VAL A 63 -4.78 14.17 19.81
C VAL A 63 -5.53 15.45 19.43
N TRP A 64 -5.74 15.70 18.13
CA TRP A 64 -6.44 16.89 17.66
C TRP A 64 -7.92 16.91 18.07
N VAL A 65 -8.60 15.76 17.98
CA VAL A 65 -9.99 15.62 18.42
C VAL A 65 -10.11 15.87 19.91
N ARG A 66 -9.22 15.29 20.74
CA ARG A 66 -9.22 15.53 22.19
C ARG A 66 -8.97 17.00 22.53
N GLN A 67 -8.03 17.64 21.83
CA GLN A 67 -7.75 19.05 22.03
C GLN A 67 -8.95 19.92 21.66
N ALA A 68 -9.51 19.75 20.46
CA ALA A 68 -10.67 20.51 20.00
C ALA A 68 -11.90 20.28 20.90
N MET A 69 -12.12 19.05 21.36
CA MET A 69 -13.18 18.73 22.31
C MET A 69 -12.98 19.41 23.67
N SER A 70 -11.74 19.48 24.16
CA SER A 70 -11.44 20.19 25.42
C SER A 70 -11.64 21.70 25.32
N GLU A 71 -11.33 22.28 24.17
CA GLU A 71 -11.56 23.70 23.86
C GLU A 71 -13.08 23.98 23.86
N GLU A 72 -13.85 23.19 23.12
CA GLU A 72 -15.31 23.31 23.03
C GLU A 72 -16.03 23.07 24.38
N MET A 73 -15.54 22.12 25.19
CA MET A 73 -16.05 21.92 26.55
C MET A 73 -15.80 23.13 27.46
N SER A 74 -14.67 23.82 27.31
CA SER A 74 -14.35 25.01 28.10
C SER A 74 -15.23 26.22 27.74
N GLU A 75 -15.69 26.28 26.49
CA GLU A 75 -16.60 27.30 25.97
C GLU A 75 -18.08 26.92 26.17
N GLY A 76 -18.38 25.73 26.70
CA GLY A 76 -19.73 25.23 26.92
C GLY A 76 -20.46 24.79 25.65
N ALA A 77 -19.76 24.66 24.52
CA ALA A 77 -20.31 24.33 23.21
C ALA A 77 -19.98 22.87 22.85
N PHE A 78 -20.70 21.89 23.42
CA PHE A 78 -20.47 20.48 23.11
C PHE A 78 -21.35 20.00 21.94
N PRO A 79 -20.84 19.24 20.96
CA PRO A 79 -21.65 18.72 19.86
C PRO A 79 -22.56 17.58 20.36
N VAL A 80 -23.87 17.85 20.42
CA VAL A 80 -24.87 16.90 20.94
C VAL A 80 -25.56 16.16 19.79
N THR A 81 -25.98 16.91 18.78
CA THR A 81 -26.70 16.41 17.61
C THR A 81 -25.74 15.79 16.58
N ASP A 82 -26.26 14.92 15.73
CA ASP A 82 -25.47 14.30 14.67
C ASP A 82 -24.95 15.34 13.65
N ALA A 83 -25.70 16.43 13.45
CA ALA A 83 -25.28 17.54 12.60
C ALA A 83 -24.07 18.29 13.21
N GLU A 84 -24.13 18.60 14.50
CA GLU A 84 -23.03 19.27 15.21
C GLU A 84 -21.77 18.40 15.25
N LYS A 85 -21.93 17.08 15.50
CA LYS A 85 -20.81 16.12 15.48
C LYS A 85 -20.13 16.02 14.11
N LYS A 86 -20.93 15.98 13.04
CA LYS A 86 -20.45 16.02 11.65
C LYS A 86 -19.67 17.28 11.36
N GLU A 87 -20.23 18.42 11.76
CA GLU A 87 -19.60 19.72 11.52
C GLU A 87 -18.30 19.84 12.31
N PHE A 88 -18.30 19.47 13.59
CA PHE A 88 -17.12 19.40 14.45
C PHE A 88 -15.99 18.60 13.80
N MET A 89 -16.26 17.36 13.40
CA MET A 89 -15.23 16.51 12.79
C MET A 89 -14.73 17.06 11.46
N ASN A 90 -15.62 17.61 10.64
CA ASN A 90 -15.22 18.27 9.39
C ASN A 90 -14.32 19.48 9.66
N ARG A 91 -14.58 20.27 10.69
CA ARG A 91 -13.71 21.39 11.10
C ARG A 91 -12.34 20.89 11.57
N VAL A 92 -12.30 19.89 12.44
CA VAL A 92 -11.04 19.32 12.96
C VAL A 92 -10.17 18.78 11.82
N ILE A 93 -10.77 18.00 10.91
CA ILE A 93 -10.04 17.44 9.76
C ILE A 93 -9.55 18.54 8.84
N SER A 94 -10.41 19.50 8.48
CA SER A 94 -10.04 20.55 7.52
C SER A 94 -8.95 21.49 8.09
N ARG A 95 -8.96 21.73 9.41
CA ARG A 95 -7.91 22.51 10.10
C ARG A 95 -6.56 21.79 10.10
N HIS A 96 -6.56 20.46 10.13
CA HIS A 96 -5.34 19.66 10.26
C HIS A 96 -5.04 18.79 9.04
N GLU A 97 -5.65 19.08 7.89
CA GLU A 97 -5.55 18.25 6.68
C GLU A 97 -4.10 18.11 6.21
N GLN A 98 -3.37 19.23 6.15
CA GLN A 98 -1.94 19.23 5.80
C GLN A 98 -1.10 18.43 6.80
N GLY A 99 -1.39 18.57 8.09
CA GLY A 99 -0.70 17.79 9.13
C GLY A 99 -0.96 16.29 8.99
N LEU A 100 -2.16 15.89 8.59
CA LEU A 100 -2.51 14.50 8.35
C LEU A 100 -1.74 13.95 7.13
N GLN A 101 -1.71 14.71 6.03
CA GLN A 101 -0.93 14.38 4.83
C GLN A 101 0.56 14.21 5.16
N GLU A 102 1.14 15.14 5.92
CA GLU A 102 2.56 15.08 6.31
C GLU A 102 2.89 13.87 7.17
N VAL A 103 2.04 13.56 8.15
CA VAL A 103 2.22 12.39 9.03
C VAL A 103 2.14 11.12 8.20
N VAL A 104 1.14 10.98 7.34
CA VAL A 104 0.98 9.81 6.48
C VAL A 104 2.17 9.69 5.53
N ARG A 105 2.53 10.74 4.80
CA ARG A 105 3.68 10.75 3.88
C ARG A 105 4.98 10.36 4.59
N LYS A 106 5.22 10.88 5.80
CA LYS A 106 6.40 10.56 6.60
C LYS A 106 6.49 9.07 6.94
N TYR A 107 5.38 8.46 7.36
CA TYR A 107 5.37 7.04 7.72
C TYR A 107 5.40 6.14 6.50
N VAL A 108 4.70 6.52 5.42
CA VAL A 108 4.74 5.79 4.14
C VAL A 108 6.17 5.73 3.60
N LYS A 109 6.85 6.87 3.51
CA LYS A 109 8.27 6.94 3.08
C LYS A 109 9.19 6.10 3.95
N LYS A 110 9.01 6.14 5.27
CA LYS A 110 9.84 5.39 6.22
C LYS A 110 9.77 3.88 5.97
N HIS A 111 8.67 3.39 5.40
CA HIS A 111 8.43 1.97 5.16
C HIS A 111 8.53 1.58 3.66
N GLY A 112 9.12 2.44 2.82
CA GLY A 112 9.39 2.13 1.41
C GLY A 112 8.22 2.43 0.46
N GLY A 113 7.22 3.17 0.92
CA GLY A 113 6.18 3.75 0.09
C GLY A 113 6.63 5.04 -0.59
N ASP A 114 5.90 5.42 -1.63
CA ASP A 114 6.07 6.60 -2.46
C ASP A 114 5.50 7.86 -1.79
N ASP A 115 5.74 9.01 -2.41
CA ASP A 115 5.30 10.33 -1.96
C ASP A 115 3.79 10.52 -2.04
N HIS A 116 3.12 9.64 -2.78
CA HIS A 116 1.72 9.77 -3.19
C HIS A 116 0.86 8.63 -2.69
N GLY A 117 -0.38 8.96 -2.32
CA GLY A 117 -1.40 7.98 -1.99
C GLY A 117 -2.73 8.61 -1.64
N VAL A 118 -3.62 7.81 -1.06
CA VAL A 118 -4.95 8.25 -0.65
C VAL A 118 -5.18 7.90 0.81
N ILE A 119 -5.69 8.85 1.57
CA ILE A 119 -6.19 8.66 2.93
C ILE A 119 -7.71 8.68 2.83
N THR A 120 -8.36 7.63 3.30
CA THR A 120 -9.82 7.57 3.38
C THR A 120 -10.21 7.66 4.86
N VAL A 121 -10.90 8.72 5.24
CA VAL A 121 -11.31 8.97 6.63
C VAL A 121 -12.78 8.62 6.79
N GLY A 122 -13.12 7.89 7.86
CA GLY A 122 -14.51 7.55 8.21
C GLY A 122 -15.07 6.34 7.48
N LYS A 123 -14.23 5.55 6.80
CA LYS A 123 -14.67 4.27 6.21
C LYS A 123 -14.67 3.20 7.29
N HIS A 124 -15.84 2.65 7.61
CA HIS A 124 -16.04 1.70 8.72
C HIS A 124 -15.41 2.18 10.04
N SER A 125 -15.63 3.44 10.42
CA SER A 125 -15.16 3.99 11.69
C SER A 125 -13.63 4.07 11.82
N ARG A 126 -12.91 4.01 10.68
CA ARG A 126 -11.44 3.92 10.61
C ARG A 126 -10.85 4.93 9.63
N ILE A 127 -9.55 5.14 9.77
CA ILE A 127 -8.73 5.77 8.74
C ILE A 127 -8.09 4.65 7.94
N GLU A 128 -8.38 4.59 6.65
CA GLU A 128 -7.67 3.75 5.70
C GLU A 128 -6.61 4.59 4.99
N VAL A 129 -5.45 3.99 4.73
CA VAL A 129 -4.40 4.59 3.89
C VAL A 129 -4.14 3.62 2.76
N ASN A 130 -4.09 4.13 1.55
CA ASN A 130 -3.63 3.41 0.38
C ASN A 130 -2.27 3.98 -0.03
N ALA A 131 -1.22 3.24 0.33
CA ALA A 131 0.15 3.59 0.01
C ALA A 131 0.53 3.03 -1.36
N ARG A 132 1.09 3.90 -2.21
CA ARG A 132 1.65 3.53 -3.50
C ARG A 132 3.14 3.21 -3.34
N SER A 133 3.65 2.26 -4.11
CA SER A 133 5.09 2.04 -4.31
C SER A 133 5.38 1.81 -5.79
N SER A 134 6.45 2.41 -6.30
CA SER A 134 6.92 2.16 -7.67
C SER A 134 7.42 0.73 -7.81
N PHE A 135 6.96 0.00 -8.82
CA PHE A 135 7.46 -1.33 -9.11
C PHE A 135 8.81 -1.25 -9.84
N GLN A 136 9.85 -1.82 -9.25
CA GLN A 136 11.18 -1.90 -9.86
C GLN A 136 11.42 -3.33 -10.34
N SER A 137 11.30 -3.56 -11.65
CA SER A 137 11.65 -4.84 -12.27
C SER A 137 13.14 -4.92 -12.56
N LEU A 138 13.80 -5.99 -12.11
CA LEU A 138 15.22 -6.24 -12.41
C LEU A 138 15.48 -6.61 -13.87
N PHE A 139 14.47 -7.11 -14.58
CA PHE A 139 14.62 -7.68 -15.93
C PHE A 139 13.89 -6.89 -17.02
N LEU A 140 12.88 -6.09 -16.65
CA LEU A 140 11.96 -5.42 -17.58
C LEU A 140 11.67 -3.99 -17.12
N GLU A 141 12.69 -3.26 -16.69
CA GLU A 141 12.55 -1.91 -16.12
C GLU A 141 11.76 -0.96 -17.02
N GLU A 142 12.02 -0.96 -18.33
CA GLU A 142 11.32 -0.10 -19.30
C GLU A 142 9.82 -0.40 -19.40
N HIS A 143 9.43 -1.68 -19.28
CA HIS A 143 8.02 -2.08 -19.37
C HIS A 143 7.21 -1.69 -18.13
N PHE A 144 7.89 -1.57 -16.99
CA PHE A 144 7.28 -1.41 -15.67
C PHE A 144 7.53 -0.03 -15.03
N ARG A 145 8.20 0.88 -15.74
CA ARG A 145 8.63 2.19 -15.21
C ARG A 145 7.50 3.03 -14.60
N ASP A 146 6.30 2.94 -15.17
CA ASP A 146 5.11 3.69 -14.71
C ASP A 146 4.07 2.78 -14.02
N GLN A 147 4.50 1.59 -13.58
CA GLN A 147 3.63 0.63 -12.87
C GLN A 147 3.82 0.79 -11.36
N TYR A 148 2.69 0.84 -10.66
CA TYR A 148 2.65 1.05 -9.23
C TYR A 148 1.92 -0.10 -8.55
N ILE A 149 2.43 -0.48 -7.39
CA ILE A 149 1.80 -1.44 -6.50
C ILE A 149 1.19 -0.68 -5.34
N TYR A 150 -0.02 -1.09 -4.97
CA TYR A 150 -0.81 -0.44 -3.92
C TYR A 150 -0.91 -1.38 -2.72
N GLY A 151 -0.73 -0.82 -1.54
CA GLY A 151 -1.00 -1.49 -0.27
C GLY A 151 -2.05 -0.70 0.50
N ALA A 152 -3.10 -1.39 0.94
CA ALA A 152 -4.13 -0.81 1.79
C ALA A 152 -3.88 -1.21 3.24
N GLY A 153 -3.98 -0.23 4.14
CA GLY A 153 -3.84 -0.42 5.58
C GLY A 153 -4.92 0.33 6.34
N SER A 154 -5.38 -0.24 7.44
CA SER A 154 -6.51 0.28 8.22
C SER A 154 -6.11 0.53 9.66
N GLY A 155 -6.39 1.74 10.13
CA GLY A 155 -6.19 2.12 11.52
C GLY A 155 -7.19 1.46 12.47
N PRO A 156 -7.00 1.63 13.79
CA PRO A 156 -7.95 1.16 14.77
C PRO A 156 -9.27 1.95 14.69
N ASP A 157 -10.33 1.30 15.12
CA ASP A 157 -11.67 1.88 15.21
C ASP A 157 -11.71 3.06 16.20
N ARG A 158 -12.43 4.12 15.83
CA ARG A 158 -12.70 5.30 16.66
C ARG A 158 -14.13 5.79 16.50
N TYR A 159 -14.81 5.93 17.65
CA TYR A 159 -16.20 6.38 17.75
C TYR A 159 -16.49 7.73 17.07
N TYR A 160 -15.52 8.65 17.01
CA TYR A 160 -15.71 9.96 16.40
C TYR A 160 -15.62 9.91 14.87
N LEU A 161 -15.07 8.84 14.30
CA LEU A 161 -15.01 8.62 12.86
C LEU A 161 -16.37 8.19 12.29
N ASP A 162 -17.25 7.64 13.12
CA ASP A 162 -18.67 7.37 12.78
C ASP A 162 -19.47 8.64 12.52
N TRP A 163 -18.96 9.78 12.99
CA TRP A 163 -19.62 11.06 12.81
C TRP A 163 -19.37 11.62 11.42
N LEU A 164 -18.54 11.01 10.58
CA LEU A 164 -18.29 11.47 9.21
C LEU A 164 -19.15 10.68 8.21
N PRO A 165 -19.55 11.30 7.09
CA PRO A 165 -20.05 10.53 5.96
C PRO A 165 -18.96 9.57 5.48
N GLU A 166 -19.34 8.37 5.08
CA GLU A 166 -18.38 7.33 4.69
C GLU A 166 -17.47 7.81 3.56
N GLY A 167 -16.16 7.60 3.74
CA GLY A 167 -15.22 7.62 2.64
C GLY A 167 -14.72 8.99 2.19
N ARG A 168 -14.51 9.96 3.08
CA ARG A 168 -13.82 11.21 2.70
C ARG A 168 -12.39 10.90 2.29
N GLU A 169 -12.07 11.13 1.02
CA GLU A 169 -10.72 10.92 0.47
C GLU A 169 -9.88 12.19 0.52
N VAL A 170 -8.64 12.06 0.99
CA VAL A 170 -7.61 13.10 1.00
C VAL A 170 -6.36 12.54 0.33
N ARG A 171 -5.90 13.17 -0.74
CA ARG A 171 -4.65 12.80 -1.41
C ARG A 171 -3.47 13.42 -0.67
N TYR A 172 -2.37 12.70 -0.56
CA TYR A 172 -1.11 13.19 0.00
C TYR A 172 0.04 12.99 -0.97
#